data_AF-A0AAV1VM37-F1
#
_entry.id   AF-A0AAV1VM37-F1
#
_cell.length_a   1.000
_cell.length_b   1.000
_cell.length_c   1.000
_cell.angle_alpha   90.00
_cell.angle_beta   90.00
_cell.angle_gamma   90.00
#
_symmetry.space_group_name_H-M   'P 1'
#
loop_
_entity.id
_entity.type
_entity.pdbx_description
1 polymer ?
#
loop_
_entity_poly.entity_id
_entity_poly.type
_entity_poly.pdbx_seq_one_letter_code
_entity_poly.pdbx_strand_id
1 'polypeptide(L)'
;MRRPETLKIDISRYKGTDEDFLLRWFMELDDAIRARHIEGDEMQVTFALSNLTGRAKNWALGLKIHDPNVFESLQILKSRLKETFEPQSTLCTLEAKARKA
;
A
#
# COMPACT_ATOMS: atom_id res chain seq x y z
N MET A 1 17.26 24.75 17.39
CA MET A 1 15.99 24.06 17.08
C MET A 1 16.01 22.68 17.74
N ARG A 2 14.97 22.29 18.48
CA ARG A 2 14.83 20.91 18.97
C ARG A 2 14.33 20.04 17.81
N ARG A 3 14.95 18.88 17.61
CA ARG A 3 14.42 17.84 16.71
C ARG A 3 13.14 17.27 17.35
N PRO A 4 12.04 17.09 16.61
CA PRO A 4 10.86 16.40 17.13
C PRO A 4 11.25 15.02 17.65
N GLU A 5 10.73 14.62 18.80
CA GLU A 5 10.90 13.25 19.29
C GLU A 5 10.15 12.30 18.35
N THR A 6 10.88 11.38 17.72
CA THR A 6 10.28 10.40 16.81
C THR A 6 10.00 9.12 17.57
N LEU A 7 8.77 8.61 17.46
CA LEU A 7 8.39 7.34 18.05
C LEU A 7 8.49 6.23 17.00
N LYS A 8 9.29 5.21 17.29
CA LYS A 8 9.38 4.02 16.44
C LYS A 8 8.25 3.05 16.77
N ILE A 9 7.08 3.26 16.18
CA ILE A 9 5.97 2.30 16.28
C ILE A 9 6.15 1.17 15.28
N ASP A 10 5.85 -0.06 15.69
CA ASP A 10 5.84 -1.20 14.77
C ASP A 10 4.58 -1.16 13.88
N ILE A 11 4.75 -1.62 12.65
CA ILE A 11 3.70 -1.70 11.64
C ILE A 11 3.65 -3.13 11.10
N SER A 12 2.44 -3.63 10.89
CA SER A 12 2.25 -4.94 10.29
C SER A 12 2.80 -4.95 8.86
N ARG A 13 3.42 -6.05 8.42
CA ARG A 13 3.83 -6.17 7.01
C ARG A 13 2.64 -6.59 6.16
N TYR A 14 2.42 -5.93 5.03
CA TYR A 14 1.32 -6.26 4.11
C TYR A 14 1.77 -7.26 3.05
N LYS A 15 1.16 -8.45 2.99
CA LYS A 15 1.54 -9.49 2.00
C LYS A 15 0.78 -9.36 0.68
N GLY A 16 -0.36 -8.68 0.65
CA GLY A 16 -1.23 -8.60 -0.54
C GLY A 16 -2.08 -9.85 -0.74
N THR A 17 -2.55 -10.43 0.36
CA THR A 17 -3.45 -11.60 0.37
C THR A 17 -4.84 -11.21 0.86
N ASP A 18 -5.86 -12.01 0.52
CA ASP A 18 -7.26 -11.72 0.86
C ASP A 18 -7.53 -11.71 2.39
N GLU A 19 -6.65 -12.35 3.17
CA GLU A 19 -6.70 -12.34 4.63
C GLU A 19 -6.13 -11.04 5.25
N ASP A 20 -5.37 -10.26 4.48
CA ASP A 20 -4.80 -9.00 4.95
C ASP A 20 -5.79 -7.85 4.74
N PHE A 21 -6.21 -7.20 5.83
CA PHE A 21 -7.07 -6.02 5.76
C PHE A 21 -6.28 -4.78 5.27
N LEU A 22 -6.29 -4.52 3.97
CA LEU A 22 -5.57 -3.40 3.34
C LEU A 22 -5.89 -2.05 3.99
N LEU A 23 -7.17 -1.79 4.29
CA LEU A 23 -7.60 -0.53 4.92
C LEU A 23 -7.05 -0.38 6.35
N ARG A 24 -7.00 -1.45 7.13
CA ARG A 24 -6.37 -1.44 8.46
C ARG A 24 -4.88 -1.13 8.33
N TRP A 25 -4.21 -1.75 7.36
CA TRP A 25 -2.79 -1.49 7.13
C TRP A 25 -2.51 -0.03 6.74
N PHE A 26 -3.40 0.61 5.95
CA PHE A 26 -3.26 2.05 5.66
C PHE A 26 -3.35 2.94 6.90
N MET A 27 -4.23 2.59 7.86
CA MET A 27 -4.31 3.34 9.12
C MET A 27 -3.02 3.20 9.93
N GLU A 28 -2.52 1.97 10.09
CA GLU A 28 -1.24 1.72 10.77
C GLU A 28 -0.07 2.46 10.09
N LEU A 29 -0.09 2.54 8.75
CA LEU A 29 0.90 3.27 7.96
C LEU A 29 0.86 4.79 8.20
N ASP A 30 -0.33 5.38 8.20
CA ASP A 30 -0.50 6.82 8.45
C ASP A 30 -0.05 7.22 9.86
N ASP A 31 -0.44 6.41 10.85
CA ASP A 31 -0.02 6.62 12.24
C ASP A 31 1.50 6.50 12.38
N ALA A 32 2.13 5.54 11.69
CA ALA A 32 3.59 5.38 11.72
C ALA A 32 4.33 6.53 11.05
N ILE A 33 3.84 7.01 9.90
CA ILE A 33 4.41 8.16 9.21
C ILE A 33 4.33 9.41 10.10
N ARG A 34 3.17 9.64 10.74
CA ARG A 34 2.96 10.75 11.66
C ARG A 34 3.86 10.65 12.90
N ALA A 35 3.88 9.49 13.56
CA ALA A 35 4.67 9.26 14.78
C ALA A 35 6.18 9.34 14.55
N ARG A 36 6.64 9.01 13.35
CA ARG A 36 8.05 9.07 12.96
C ARG A 36 8.44 10.39 12.30
N HIS A 37 7.50 11.31 12.09
CA HIS A 37 7.71 12.58 11.39
C HIS A 37 8.39 12.40 10.02
N ILE A 38 7.90 11.44 9.23
CA ILE A 38 8.41 11.19 7.88
C ILE A 38 7.79 12.22 6.93
N GLU A 39 8.59 13.20 6.56
CA GLU A 39 8.23 14.26 5.63
C GLU A 39 8.74 13.95 4.22
N GLY A 40 8.03 14.45 3.21
CA GLY A 40 8.37 14.23 1.80
C GLY A 40 7.80 12.94 1.22
N ASP A 41 7.23 13.06 0.03
CA ASP A 41 6.52 11.98 -0.64
C ASP A 41 7.43 10.77 -0.91
N GLU A 42 8.67 11.00 -1.35
CA GLU A 42 9.63 9.94 -1.63
C GLU A 42 9.97 9.11 -0.37
N MET A 43 10.13 9.76 0.79
CA MET A 43 10.43 9.05 2.04
C MET A 43 9.21 8.27 2.55
N GLN A 44 8.01 8.84 2.43
CA GLN A 44 6.77 8.16 2.78
C GLN A 44 6.53 6.93 1.90
N VAL A 45 6.72 7.07 0.58
CA VAL A 45 6.63 5.97 -0.37
C VAL A 45 7.67 4.90 -0.07
N THR A 46 8.94 5.27 0.12
CA THR A 46 10.01 4.33 0.43
C THR A 46 9.74 3.58 1.73
N PHE A 47 9.24 4.28 2.75
CA PHE A 47 8.84 3.67 4.01
C PHE A 47 7.68 2.69 3.82
N ALA A 48 6.62 3.08 3.11
CA ALA A 48 5.49 2.21 2.81
C ALA A 48 5.93 0.94 2.05
N LEU A 49 6.74 1.09 0.99
CA LEU A 49 7.28 -0.02 0.21
C LEU A 49 8.14 -0.98 1.05
N SER A 50 8.89 -0.47 2.02
CA SER A 50 9.70 -1.30 2.92
C SER A 50 8.87 -2.23 3.81
N ASN A 51 7.60 -1.88 4.03
CA ASN A 51 6.64 -2.65 4.83
C ASN A 51 5.77 -3.60 3.98
N LEU A 52 5.97 -3.63 2.65
CA LEU A 52 5.39 -4.64 1.79
C LEU A 52 6.20 -5.93 1.83
N THR A 53 5.51 -7.06 1.75
CA THR A 53 6.12 -8.39 1.64
C THR A 53 5.30 -9.26 0.67
N GLY A 54 5.74 -10.50 0.43
CA GLY A 54 5.02 -11.47 -0.39
C GLY A 54 4.60 -10.92 -1.77
N ARG A 55 3.31 -11.10 -2.10
CA ARG A 55 2.72 -10.70 -3.38
C ARG A 55 2.75 -9.18 -3.58
N ALA A 56 2.46 -8.41 -2.54
CA ALA A 56 2.49 -6.94 -2.60
C ALA A 56 3.90 -6.40 -2.92
N LYS A 57 4.94 -6.97 -2.32
CA LYS A 57 6.33 -6.58 -2.63
C LYS A 57 6.71 -6.90 -4.06
N ASN A 58 6.39 -8.11 -4.54
CA ASN A 58 6.71 -8.51 -5.92
C ASN A 58 5.97 -7.64 -6.95
N TRP A 59 4.70 -7.33 -6.69
CA TRP A 59 3.91 -6.40 -7.51
C TRP A 59 4.57 -5.01 -7.58
N ALA A 60 4.91 -4.41 -6.43
CA ALA A 60 5.48 -3.08 -6.40
C ALA A 60 6.85 -3.02 -7.10
N LEU A 61 7.69 -4.05 -6.93
CA LEU A 61 8.97 -4.17 -7.62
C LEU A 61 8.80 -4.29 -9.14
N GLY A 62 7.83 -5.09 -9.59
CA GLY A 62 7.51 -5.22 -11.01
C GLY A 62 7.18 -3.87 -11.65
N LEU A 63 6.36 -3.06 -10.98
CA LEU A 63 6.04 -1.70 -11.46
C LEU A 63 7.29 -0.80 -11.49
N LYS A 64 8.11 -0.81 -10.44
CA LYS A 64 9.32 0.03 -10.36
C LYS A 64 10.40 -0.31 -11.38
N ILE A 65 10.47 -1.56 -11.84
CA ILE A 65 11.40 -1.96 -12.90
C ILE A 65 11.05 -1.26 -14.22
N HIS A 66 9.76 -1.08 -14.50
CA HIS A 66 9.30 -0.40 -15.71
C HIS A 66 9.35 1.13 -15.58
N ASP A 67 9.00 1.65 -14.41
CA ASP A 67 9.05 3.07 -14.11
C ASP A 67 9.52 3.29 -12.67
N PRO A 68 10.78 3.74 -12.46
CA PRO A 68 11.30 4.00 -11.13
C PRO A 68 10.48 4.99 -10.29
N ASN A 69 9.73 5.88 -10.95
CA ASN A 69 8.94 6.96 -10.35
C ASN A 69 7.43 6.69 -10.35
N VAL A 70 7.01 5.44 -10.60
CA VAL A 70 5.58 5.02 -10.69
C VAL A 70 4.73 5.40 -9.46
N PHE A 71 5.37 5.64 -8.32
CA PHE A 71 4.74 6.07 -7.07
C PHE A 71 5.22 7.47 -6.68
N GLU A 72 4.67 8.50 -7.33
CA GLU A 72 5.05 9.91 -7.08
C GLU A 72 4.65 10.40 -5.67
N SER A 73 3.61 9.81 -5.07
CA SER A 73 3.15 10.14 -3.72
C SER A 73 2.58 8.94 -2.97
N LEU A 74 2.47 9.07 -1.65
CA LEU A 74 1.84 8.05 -0.81
C LEU A 74 0.38 7.78 -1.22
N GLN A 75 -0.34 8.82 -1.66
CA GLN A 75 -1.73 8.68 -2.11
C GLN A 75 -1.82 7.86 -3.40
N ILE A 76 -0.92 8.08 -4.36
CA ILE A 76 -0.86 7.29 -5.59
C ILE A 76 -0.56 5.82 -5.28
N LEU A 77 0.39 5.55 -4.37
CA LEU A 77 0.68 4.18 -3.92
C LEU A 77 -0.55 3.52 -3.29
N LYS A 78 -1.26 4.21 -2.39
CA LYS A 78 -2.47 3.68 -1.74
C LYS A 78 -3.58 3.38 -2.75
N SER A 79 -3.84 4.27 -3.70
CA SER A 79 -4.84 4.06 -4.75
C SER A 79 -4.51 2.83 -5.59
N ARG A 80 -3.27 2.69 -6.06
CA ARG A 80 -2.84 1.52 -6.84
C ARG A 80 -2.92 0.22 -6.05
N LEU A 81 -2.60 0.26 -4.75
CA LEU A 81 -2.76 -0.90 -3.85
C LEU A 81 -4.24 -1.31 -3.73
N LYS A 82 -5.15 -0.34 -3.60
CA LYS A 82 -6.59 -0.63 -3.58
C LYS A 82 -7.07 -1.27 -4.88
N GLU A 83 -6.72 -0.67 -6.01
CA GLU A 83 -7.09 -1.20 -7.34
C GLU A 83 -6.60 -2.63 -7.57
N THR A 84 -5.44 -2.99 -7.01
CA THR A 84 -4.81 -4.29 -7.23
C THR A 84 -5.27 -5.35 -6.23
N PHE A 85 -5.47 -4.96 -4.96
CA PHE A 85 -5.64 -5.90 -3.84
C PHE A 85 -6.96 -5.77 -3.08
N GLU A 86 -7.78 -4.75 -3.31
CA GLU A 86 -9.17 -4.82 -2.84
C GLU A 86 -9.90 -5.89 -3.64
N PRO A 87 -10.69 -6.75 -2.99
CA PRO A 87 -11.53 -7.69 -3.70
C PRO A 87 -12.47 -6.88 -4.60
N GLN A 88 -12.35 -7.07 -5.91
CA GLN A 88 -13.32 -6.53 -6.87
C GLN A 88 -14.69 -7.00 -6.38
N SER A 89 -15.53 -6.05 -5.96
CA SER A 89 -16.84 -6.37 -5.41
C SER A 89 -17.52 -7.37 -6.34
N THR A 90 -18.04 -8.43 -5.73
CA THR A 90 -18.56 -9.65 -6.35
C THR A 90 -19.67 -9.44 -7.40
N LEU A 91 -20.08 -8.20 -7.69
CA LEU A 91 -21.01 -7.88 -8.76
C LEU A 91 -20.46 -8.19 -10.15
N CYS A 92 -19.17 -7.96 -10.41
CA CYS A 92 -18.58 -8.22 -11.74
C CYS A 92 -18.48 -9.73 -12.06
N THR A 93 -18.46 -10.59 -11.04
CA THR A 93 -18.37 -12.05 -11.22
C THR A 93 -19.73 -12.68 -11.56
N LEU A 94 -20.84 -12.03 -11.20
CA LEU A 94 -22.19 -12.50 -11.56
C LEU A 94 -22.51 -12.17 -13.03
N GLU A 95 -22.09 -11.01 -13.53
CA GLU A 95 -22.29 -10.65 -14.94
C GLU A 95 -21.46 -11.52 -15.91
N ALA A 96 -20.29 -12.00 -15.49
CA ALA A 96 -19.47 -12.90 -16.30
C ALA A 96 -20.10 -14.30 -16.46
N LYS A 97 -20.95 -14.74 -15.52
CA LYS A 97 -21.71 -15.99 -15.64
C LYS A 97 -23.00 -15.82 -16.46
N ALA A 98 -23.58 -14.62 -16.51
CA ALA A 98 -24.80 -14.35 -17.26
C ALA A 98 -24.58 -14.23 -18.80
N ARG A 99 -23.36 -14.02 -19.27
CA ARG A 99 -23.04 -13.98 -20.72
C ARG A 99 -22.76 -15.36 -21.35
N LYS A 100 -22.89 -16.44 -20.57
CA LYS A 100 -22.70 -17.83 -21.05
C LYS A 100 -23.96 -18.71 -20.84
N ALA A 101 -25.11 -18.10 -20.54
CA ALA A 101 -26.40 -18.80 -20.51
C ALA A 101 -27.24 -18.40 -21.74
#